data_AF-A0A7J7CPN2-F1
#
_entry.id   AF-A0A7J7CPN2-F1
#
_cell.length_a   1.000
_cell.length_b   1.000
_cell.length_c   1.000
_cell.angle_alpha   90.00
_cell.angle_beta   90.00
_cell.angle_gamma   90.00
#
_symmetry.space_group_name_H-M   'P 1'
#
loop_
_entity.id
_entity.type
_entity.pdbx_description
1 polymer ?
#
loop_
_entity_poly.entity_id
_entity_poly.type
_entity_poly.pdbx_seq_one_letter_code
_entity_poly.pdbx_strand_id
1 'polypeptide(L)'
;MYIGCHQGLFSMLRAAWGQSVRSLESMPSFPIQRRAHIYELLRTLYEFHRTDASVGAFSSISDLVLGFDTKVLQAAFRVPGDVLAEITSAKRPPAIVHAMPRKKKTFRESEAQFLLRPFLGGQGGMPYMVNGKKKKSKTFNIFDSEKDVDNCNGWSLTVNRPDLHTLEGSNIGIFMVNLTKGSMMGPHWNPTATEVAIVLQGQGMVRVVCSSTAMESECKNMRFRVKQGDVFAIPRFHPMAQISFINDSIVFMGFSTSKWRNYPQLLAGKSSVPQTLDEEVLAVSFNVGNTTIHQLLASQNKSIILECTSCAEEEQRIMEEEEEARQREEERKRKEEEEREEEEERKREERKREEEEGWKREEEKKKEEGRKKEKTRGETKTRRSCKEGAGRSKKAAKRKAKKTERSRRS
;
A
#
# COMPACT_ATOMS: atom_id res chain seq x y z
N MET A 1 24.99 1.18 -26.21
CA MET A 1 24.91 0.28 -25.05
C MET A 1 24.28 1.08 -23.92
N TYR A 2 23.00 0.83 -23.65
CA TYR A 2 22.21 1.51 -22.64
C TYR A 2 22.72 1.14 -21.24
N ILE A 3 23.04 2.12 -20.40
CA ILE A 3 23.13 1.93 -18.96
C ILE A 3 22.33 3.07 -18.33
N GLY A 4 21.26 2.67 -17.65
CA GLY A 4 20.19 3.51 -17.16
C GLY A 4 20.58 4.41 -15.99
N CYS A 5 19.79 5.47 -15.86
CA CYS A 5 19.79 6.42 -14.78
C CYS A 5 19.19 5.76 -13.54
N HIS A 6 20.00 5.38 -12.54
CA HIS A 6 19.48 5.06 -11.21
C HIS A 6 19.13 6.38 -10.51
N GLN A 7 17.87 6.77 -10.60
CA GLN A 7 17.27 7.65 -9.60
C GLN A 7 17.38 6.94 -8.24
N GLY A 8 17.90 7.63 -7.22
CA GLY A 8 17.86 7.13 -5.86
C GLY A 8 16.41 6.80 -5.50
N LEU A 9 16.15 5.56 -5.07
CA LEU A 9 14.83 5.17 -4.60
C LEU A 9 14.51 5.97 -3.33
N PHE A 10 13.68 6.99 -3.47
CA PHE A 10 12.91 7.49 -2.34
C PHE A 10 11.83 6.45 -2.02
N SER A 11 12.08 5.58 -1.04
CA SER A 11 11.01 4.75 -0.47
C SER A 11 10.12 5.68 0.37
N MET A 12 8.89 5.91 -0.10
CA MET A 12 7.90 6.74 0.58
C MET A 12 6.82 5.83 1.15
N LEU A 13 6.93 5.48 2.44
CA LEU A 13 5.79 4.89 3.15
C LEU A 13 4.87 6.04 3.58
N ARG A 14 3.63 6.04 3.07
CA ARG A 14 2.57 6.93 3.57
C ARG A 14 1.83 6.20 4.68
N ALA A 15 1.97 6.68 5.92
CA ALA A 15 1.04 6.28 6.96
C ALA A 15 -0.33 6.90 6.67
N ALA A 16 -1.43 6.21 6.99
CA ALA A 16 -2.82 6.64 6.75
C ALA A 16 -3.26 7.95 7.47
N TRP A 17 -2.30 8.75 7.95
CA TRP A 17 -2.48 9.82 8.94
C TRP A 17 -1.72 11.12 8.58
N GLY A 18 -1.43 11.36 7.30
CA GLY A 18 -0.82 12.61 6.81
C GLY A 18 0.70 12.77 7.08
N GLN A 19 1.36 11.69 7.49
CA GLN A 19 2.81 11.63 7.73
C GLN A 19 3.50 10.69 6.74
N SER A 20 4.73 11.05 6.35
CA SER A 20 5.54 10.26 5.43
C SER A 20 6.98 10.17 5.93
N VAL A 21 7.54 8.96 5.85
CA VAL A 21 8.98 8.73 6.06
C VAL A 21 9.69 8.82 4.72
N ARG A 22 10.79 9.57 4.67
CA ARG A 22 11.72 9.60 3.53
C ARG A 22 13.10 9.18 3.99
N SER A 23 13.81 8.50 3.11
CA SER A 23 15.22 8.17 3.26
C SER A 23 16.01 8.87 2.16
N LEU A 24 17.15 9.48 2.51
CA LEU A 24 18.11 10.03 1.58
C LEU A 24 19.46 9.35 1.76
N GLU A 25 20.06 8.90 0.67
CA GLU A 25 21.37 8.25 0.67
C GLU A 25 22.34 8.99 -0.26
N SER A 26 23.55 9.26 0.24
CA SER A 26 24.61 9.87 -0.57
C SER A 26 25.24 8.87 -1.54
N MET A 27 25.62 9.32 -2.74
CA MET A 27 26.42 8.49 -3.66
C MET A 27 27.87 8.32 -3.15
N PRO A 28 28.46 7.12 -3.27
CA PRO A 28 29.85 6.88 -2.89
C PRO A 28 30.79 7.72 -3.77
N SER A 29 31.83 8.31 -3.18
CA SER A 29 32.84 9.07 -3.94
C SER A 29 34.24 8.64 -3.52
N PHE A 30 35.13 8.37 -4.46
CA PHE A 30 36.54 8.13 -4.13
C PHE A 30 37.17 9.42 -3.57
N PRO A 31 37.91 9.39 -2.44
CA PRO A 31 38.37 8.22 -1.68
C PRO A 31 37.49 7.85 -0.47
N ILE A 32 36.34 8.50 -0.27
CA ILE A 32 35.44 8.33 0.89
C ILE A 32 34.40 7.24 0.60
N GLN A 33 34.64 6.03 1.10
CA GLN A 33 33.75 4.87 0.93
C GLN A 33 32.52 4.87 1.86
N ARG A 34 32.36 5.84 2.77
CA ARG A 34 31.22 5.91 3.69
C ARG A 34 30.07 6.68 3.08
N ARG A 35 28.87 6.10 3.09
CA ARG A 35 27.62 6.76 2.69
C ARG A 35 26.95 7.42 3.90
N ALA A 36 26.36 8.59 3.69
CA ALA A 36 25.48 9.23 4.65
C ALA A 36 24.03 8.80 4.37
N HIS A 37 23.33 8.38 5.42
CA HIS A 37 21.90 8.05 5.40
C HIS A 37 21.15 9.03 6.30
N ILE A 38 20.10 9.66 5.78
CA ILE A 38 19.25 10.58 6.52
C ILE A 38 17.82 10.06 6.44
N TYR A 39 17.20 9.87 7.61
CA TYR A 39 15.79 9.50 7.72
C TYR A 39 14.98 10.68 8.24
N GLU A 40 13.93 11.03 7.52
CA GLU A 40 13.09 12.19 7.82
C GLU A 40 11.63 11.76 7.98
N LEU A 41 10.99 12.18 9.08
CA LEU A 41 9.54 12.11 9.24
C LEU A 41 8.93 13.46 8.92
N LEU A 42 8.19 13.52 7.81
CA LEU A 42 7.52 14.72 7.33
C LEU A 42 6.05 14.71 7.77
N ARG A 43 5.63 15.80 8.42
CA ARG A 43 4.23 16.05 8.78
C ARG A 43 3.64 17.11 7.85
N THR A 44 2.56 16.77 7.16
CA THR A 44 1.85 17.72 6.30
C THR A 44 0.94 18.59 7.17
N LEU A 45 1.10 19.92 7.10
CA LEU A 45 0.33 20.87 7.94
C LEU A 45 -0.97 21.37 7.30
N TYR A 46 -1.20 21.09 6.01
CA TYR A 46 -2.39 21.53 5.26
C TYR A 46 -2.84 20.47 4.25
N GLU A 47 -4.16 20.25 4.13
CA GLU A 47 -4.80 19.39 3.12
C GLU A 47 -4.86 20.02 1.71
N PHE A 48 -3.83 20.74 1.27
CA PHE A 48 -3.77 21.12 -0.14
C PHE A 48 -3.24 19.94 -0.96
N HIS A 49 -4.11 19.44 -1.82
CA HIS A 49 -3.97 18.33 -2.76
C HIS A 49 -2.58 17.67 -2.91
N ARG A 50 -2.63 16.35 -2.68
CA ARG A 50 -1.77 15.30 -3.22
C ARG A 50 -1.31 15.57 -4.66
N THR A 51 -0.10 16.06 -4.85
CA THR A 51 0.76 15.80 -6.02
C THR A 51 2.20 16.12 -5.65
N ASP A 52 3.15 15.33 -6.14
CA ASP A 52 4.59 15.36 -5.86
C ASP A 52 5.15 16.73 -5.45
N ALA A 53 5.61 16.84 -4.20
CA ALA A 53 6.39 17.98 -3.74
C ALA A 53 7.83 17.90 -4.30
N SER A 54 7.93 17.94 -5.64
CA SER A 54 8.93 18.77 -6.28
C SER A 54 8.29 20.14 -6.40
N VAL A 55 8.52 21.01 -5.42
CA VAL A 55 8.04 22.39 -5.49
C VAL A 55 8.84 23.01 -6.64
N GLY A 56 8.29 23.04 -7.86
CA GLY A 56 9.04 23.19 -9.13
C GLY A 56 10.26 24.11 -9.05
N ALA A 57 10.04 25.40 -8.78
CA ALA A 57 11.11 26.39 -8.65
C ALA A 57 12.07 26.18 -7.46
N PHE A 58 11.68 25.46 -6.42
CA PHE A 58 12.54 25.19 -5.25
C PHE A 58 13.16 23.79 -5.29
N SER A 59 13.05 23.08 -6.41
CA SER A 59 13.60 21.72 -6.57
C SER A 59 15.11 21.72 -6.77
N SER A 60 15.66 22.79 -7.35
CA SER A 60 17.10 23.03 -7.46
C SER A 60 17.38 24.52 -7.51
N ILE A 61 18.64 24.92 -7.27
CA ILE A 61 19.07 26.31 -7.47
C ILE A 61 18.84 26.76 -8.92
N SER A 62 19.00 25.83 -9.88
CA SER A 62 18.75 26.10 -11.30
C SER A 62 17.29 26.43 -11.55
N ASP A 63 16.36 25.61 -11.04
CA ASP A 63 14.92 25.84 -11.21
C ASP A 63 14.44 27.11 -10.49
N LEU A 64 15.12 27.51 -9.40
CA LEU A 64 14.81 28.74 -8.67
C LEU A 64 15.11 29.98 -9.49
N VAL A 65 16.25 29.96 -10.20
CA VAL A 65 16.69 31.08 -11.03
C VAL A 65 15.97 31.05 -12.38
N LEU A 66 15.89 29.89 -13.03
CA LEU A 66 15.29 29.71 -14.36
C LEU A 66 13.76 29.70 -14.34
N GLY A 67 13.13 29.84 -13.18
CA GLY A 67 11.68 30.06 -13.07
C GLY A 67 11.23 31.45 -13.53
N PHE A 68 12.15 32.40 -13.73
CA PHE A 68 11.85 33.76 -14.19
C PHE A 68 12.20 33.96 -15.68
N ASP A 69 11.47 34.87 -16.35
CA ASP A 69 11.70 35.20 -17.76
C ASP A 69 13.09 35.82 -18.00
N THR A 70 13.66 35.56 -19.18
CA THR A 70 15.01 36.01 -19.57
C THR A 70 15.22 37.51 -19.37
N LYS A 71 14.26 38.36 -19.76
CA LYS A 71 14.38 39.82 -19.59
C LYS A 71 14.48 40.23 -18.12
N VAL A 72 13.74 39.54 -17.24
CA VAL A 72 13.78 39.78 -15.80
C VAL A 72 15.15 39.41 -15.25
N LEU A 73 15.68 38.25 -15.65
CA LEU A 73 17.00 37.79 -15.24
C LEU A 73 18.13 38.70 -15.74
N GLN A 74 18.06 39.19 -16.98
CA GLN A 74 19.05 40.14 -17.53
C GLN A 74 19.07 41.43 -16.70
N ALA A 75 17.90 41.98 -16.38
CA ALA A 75 17.79 43.19 -15.58
C ALA A 75 18.25 42.97 -14.12
N ALA A 76 17.86 41.84 -13.52
CA ALA A 76 18.15 41.53 -12.12
C ALA A 76 19.64 41.23 -11.87
N PHE A 77 20.24 40.36 -12.70
CA PHE A 77 21.65 39.99 -12.57
C PHE A 77 22.61 40.95 -13.29
N ARG A 78 22.08 41.87 -14.12
CA ARG A 78 22.86 42.78 -14.97
C ARG A 78 23.87 42.02 -15.85
N VAL A 79 23.39 40.95 -16.47
CA VAL A 79 24.18 40.09 -17.37
C VAL A 79 23.67 40.17 -18.81
N PRO A 80 24.55 40.04 -19.81
CA PRO A 80 24.13 39.95 -21.21
C PRO A 80 23.39 38.62 -21.50
N GLY A 81 22.65 38.59 -22.61
CA GLY A 81 21.74 37.48 -22.92
C GLY A 81 22.42 36.16 -23.28
N ASP A 82 23.65 36.23 -23.78
CA ASP A 82 24.51 35.08 -24.06
C ASP A 82 24.85 34.30 -22.79
N VAL A 83 25.15 34.99 -21.68
CA VAL A 83 25.39 34.36 -20.37
C VAL A 83 24.16 33.58 -19.89
N LEU A 84 22.96 34.15 -20.05
CA LEU A 84 21.72 33.44 -19.68
C LEU A 84 21.38 32.30 -20.64
N ALA A 85 21.68 32.44 -21.93
CA ALA A 85 21.50 31.37 -22.91
C ALA A 85 22.39 30.17 -22.56
N GLU A 86 23.64 30.41 -22.14
CA GLU A 86 24.54 29.36 -21.65
C GLU A 86 23.94 28.64 -20.43
N ILE A 87 23.49 29.36 -19.41
CA ILE A 87 22.89 28.78 -18.19
C ILE A 87 21.60 27.99 -18.52
N THR A 88 20.76 28.53 -19.40
CA THR A 88 19.48 27.91 -19.77
C THR A 88 19.68 26.65 -20.61
N SER A 89 20.72 26.64 -21.46
CA SER A 89 21.08 25.48 -22.30
C SER A 89 21.88 24.42 -21.55
N ALA A 90 22.44 24.74 -20.39
CA ALA A 90 23.23 23.82 -19.60
C ALA A 90 22.41 22.60 -19.14
N LYS A 91 23.06 21.42 -19.16
CA LYS A 91 22.44 20.19 -18.68
C LYS A 91 22.17 20.30 -17.18
N ARG A 92 20.93 20.00 -16.77
CA ARG A 92 20.54 19.99 -15.36
C ARG A 92 21.38 18.97 -14.56
N PRO A 93 22.05 19.39 -13.48
CA PRO A 93 22.75 18.45 -12.61
C PRO A 93 21.77 17.59 -11.80
N PRO A 94 22.20 16.42 -11.29
CA PRO A 94 21.40 15.66 -10.33
C PRO A 94 21.18 16.43 -9.02
N ALA A 95 20.14 16.08 -8.26
CA ALA A 95 19.79 16.74 -7.00
C ALA A 95 20.93 16.69 -5.95
N ILE A 96 21.74 15.64 -5.96
CA ILE A 96 22.95 15.50 -5.14
C ILE A 96 24.16 15.54 -6.07
N VAL A 97 25.01 16.55 -5.92
CA VAL A 97 26.25 16.72 -6.68
C VAL A 97 27.48 16.46 -5.83
N HIS A 98 28.53 15.91 -6.42
CA HIS A 98 29.82 15.80 -5.75
C HIS A 98 30.46 17.19 -5.63
N ALA A 99 30.69 17.63 -4.39
CA ALA A 99 31.50 18.82 -4.15
C ALA A 99 32.97 18.48 -4.43
N MET A 100 33.58 19.13 -5.43
CA MET A 100 35.02 19.00 -5.64
C MET A 100 35.76 19.74 -4.52
N PRO A 101 36.59 19.07 -3.71
CA PRO A 101 37.32 19.74 -2.65
C PRO A 101 38.34 20.71 -3.26
N ARG A 102 38.09 22.02 -3.12
CA ARG A 102 39.14 23.02 -3.37
C ARG A 102 40.25 22.84 -2.33
N LYS A 103 41.50 22.98 -2.78
CA LYS A 103 42.72 22.72 -2.00
C LYS A 103 42.62 23.30 -0.57
N LYS A 104 42.92 22.42 0.40
CA LYS A 104 43.09 22.61 1.86
C LYS A 104 41.82 22.62 2.72
N LYS A 105 41.64 21.47 3.40
CA LYS A 105 41.23 21.30 4.82
C LYS A 105 40.43 22.47 5.40
N THR A 106 39.16 22.58 5.03
CA THR A 106 38.00 22.91 5.88
C THR A 106 36.88 23.45 5.00
N PHE A 107 36.12 22.55 4.35
CA PHE A 107 34.71 22.86 4.11
C PHE A 107 34.04 22.86 5.50
N ARG A 108 34.23 23.97 6.23
CA ARG A 108 33.81 24.12 7.63
C ARG A 108 32.27 24.13 7.68
N GLU A 109 31.70 23.64 8.77
CA GLU A 109 30.28 23.84 9.11
C GLU A 109 29.82 25.29 8.92
N SER A 110 30.73 26.26 9.08
CA SER A 110 30.47 27.67 8.84
C SER A 110 30.13 28.00 7.38
N GLU A 111 30.78 27.39 6.39
CA GLU A 111 30.49 27.61 4.96
C GLU A 111 29.18 26.95 4.54
N ALA A 112 28.92 25.71 4.98
CA ALA A 112 27.62 25.06 4.74
C ALA A 112 26.47 25.84 5.38
N GLN A 113 26.67 26.33 6.61
CA GLN A 113 25.71 27.20 7.28
C GLN A 113 25.58 28.57 6.58
N PHE A 114 26.65 29.10 5.97
CA PHE A 114 26.60 30.36 5.20
C PHE A 114 25.83 30.19 3.89
N LEU A 115 26.02 29.08 3.19
CA LEU A 115 25.33 28.74 1.93
C LEU A 115 23.84 28.45 2.15
N LEU A 116 23.46 27.85 3.28
CA LEU A 116 22.07 27.52 3.59
C LEU A 116 21.27 28.67 4.23
N ARG A 117 21.95 29.64 4.85
CA ARG A 117 21.30 30.79 5.54
C ARG A 117 20.28 31.56 4.67
N PRO A 118 20.57 31.91 3.41
CA PRO A 118 19.63 32.62 2.54
C PRO A 118 18.37 31.78 2.24
N PHE A 119 18.53 30.47 2.04
CA PHE A 119 17.42 29.56 1.70
C PHE A 119 16.54 29.23 2.91
N LEU A 120 17.09 29.26 4.12
CA LEU A 120 16.38 28.96 5.38
C LEU A 120 15.71 30.20 6.01
N GLY A 121 15.63 31.33 5.30
CA GLY A 121 15.04 32.58 5.83
C GLY A 121 15.87 33.23 6.94
N GLY A 122 17.17 32.91 7.02
CA GLY A 122 18.07 33.45 8.03
C GLY A 122 18.54 34.87 7.71
N GLN A 123 17.95 35.86 8.41
CA GLN A 123 18.52 37.17 8.80
C GLN A 123 19.41 37.92 7.78
N GLY A 124 19.07 37.88 6.49
CA GLY A 124 19.76 38.66 5.44
C GLY A 124 18.84 39.33 4.42
N GLY A 125 17.51 39.20 4.53
CA GLY A 125 16.58 39.58 3.45
C GLY A 125 15.51 40.63 3.76
N MET A 126 15.21 41.00 5.02
CA MET A 126 14.11 41.93 5.33
C MET A 126 14.44 42.79 6.58
N PRO A 127 14.55 44.14 6.49
CA PRO A 127 14.95 45.01 7.61
C PRO A 127 13.86 45.30 8.65
N TYR A 128 12.67 44.72 8.53
CA TYR A 128 11.54 45.08 9.39
C TYR A 128 10.87 43.82 9.92
N MET A 129 10.81 43.75 11.26
CA MET A 129 10.10 42.75 12.09
C MET A 129 10.90 41.51 12.50
N VAL A 130 11.43 41.58 13.74
CA VAL A 130 11.16 40.68 14.89
C VAL A 130 12.39 40.72 15.80
N ASN A 131 12.29 41.50 16.87
CA ASN A 131 13.12 41.37 18.06
C ASN A 131 12.87 39.97 18.65
N GLY A 132 13.84 39.07 18.54
CA GLY A 132 13.77 37.76 19.15
C GLY A 132 15.08 37.01 19.02
N LYS A 133 15.79 36.85 20.14
CA LYS A 133 16.95 35.96 20.28
C LYS A 133 16.50 34.51 20.00
N LYS A 134 16.45 34.08 18.73
CA LYS A 134 16.20 32.67 18.39
C LYS A 134 17.44 31.86 18.77
N LYS A 135 17.32 31.06 19.85
CA LYS A 135 18.30 30.02 20.20
C LYS A 135 18.51 29.15 18.96
N LYS A 136 19.75 28.98 18.53
CA LYS A 136 20.12 28.03 17.48
C LYS A 136 19.61 26.64 17.90
N SER A 137 18.80 26.00 17.06
CA SER A 137 18.47 24.58 17.23
C SER A 137 19.77 23.80 17.15
N LYS A 138 20.29 23.34 18.31
CA LYS A 138 21.50 22.51 18.36
C LYS A 138 21.10 21.11 17.87
N THR A 139 21.90 20.52 17.00
CA THR A 139 21.77 19.11 16.63
C THR A 139 21.88 18.25 17.89
N PHE A 140 21.01 17.26 18.03
CA PHE A 140 20.98 16.34 19.16
C PHE A 140 21.54 14.99 18.73
N ASN A 141 22.52 14.49 19.45
CA ASN A 141 23.06 13.16 19.23
C ASN A 141 22.33 12.16 20.13
N ILE A 142 21.53 11.28 19.54
CA ILE A 142 20.71 10.32 20.28
C ILE A 142 21.55 9.35 21.13
N PHE A 143 22.78 9.06 20.70
CA PHE A 143 23.69 8.17 21.42
C PHE A 143 24.27 8.78 22.71
N ASP A 144 24.16 10.09 22.89
CA ASP A 144 24.58 10.76 24.12
C ASP A 144 23.49 10.71 25.21
N SER A 145 22.30 10.17 24.90
CA SER A 145 21.18 10.02 25.84
C SER A 145 21.37 8.81 26.74
N GLU A 146 20.86 8.89 27.96
CA GLU A 146 20.79 7.73 28.85
C GLU A 146 19.84 6.68 28.29
N LYS A 147 20.19 5.40 28.44
CA LYS A 147 19.34 4.29 28.02
C LYS A 147 18.19 4.12 29.00
N ASP A 148 16.97 3.95 28.48
CA ASP A 148 15.80 3.60 29.28
C ASP A 148 15.90 2.16 29.80
N VAL A 149 16.50 1.28 29.00
CA VAL A 149 16.75 -0.13 29.33
C VAL A 149 18.12 -0.51 28.84
N ASP A 150 18.90 -1.21 29.66
CA ASP A 150 20.19 -1.77 29.28
C ASP A 150 20.40 -3.10 30.02
N ASN A 151 20.40 -4.21 29.30
CA ASN A 151 20.65 -5.54 29.86
C ASN A 151 21.37 -6.44 28.85
N CYS A 152 21.65 -7.69 29.22
CA CYS A 152 22.40 -8.62 28.36
C CYS A 152 21.70 -8.98 27.04
N ASN A 153 20.40 -8.72 26.91
CA ASN A 153 19.59 -9.01 25.74
C ASN A 153 19.45 -7.79 24.79
N GLY A 154 19.96 -6.63 25.19
CA GLY A 154 19.87 -5.40 24.40
C GLY A 154 19.67 -4.13 25.20
N TRP A 155 19.35 -3.06 24.49
CA TRP A 155 19.07 -1.75 25.08
C TRP A 155 18.02 -0.98 24.29
N SER A 156 17.36 -0.05 24.96
CA SER A 156 16.46 0.92 24.33
C SER A 156 16.60 2.30 24.96
N LEU A 157 16.26 3.32 24.19
CA LEU A 157 16.19 4.70 24.65
C LEU A 157 15.10 5.45 23.91
N THR A 158 14.57 6.47 24.55
CA THR A 158 13.58 7.39 23.99
C THR A 158 14.03 8.83 24.22
N VAL A 159 13.78 9.69 23.22
CA VAL A 159 14.04 11.12 23.25
C VAL A 159 12.73 11.81 22.96
N ASN A 160 12.25 12.61 23.91
CA ASN A 160 10.96 13.29 23.85
C ASN A 160 11.12 14.78 24.16
N ARG A 161 10.00 15.53 24.26
CA ARG A 161 10.03 16.99 24.46
C ARG A 161 10.84 17.43 25.68
N PRO A 162 10.74 16.77 26.86
CA PRO A 162 11.63 16.99 28.00
C PRO A 162 13.13 16.95 27.66
N ASP A 163 13.56 15.99 26.84
CA ASP A 163 14.98 15.80 26.48
C ASP A 163 15.43 16.78 25.40
N LEU A 164 14.53 17.11 24.48
CA LEU A 164 14.81 17.94 23.32
C LEU A 164 13.66 18.91 23.02
N HIS A 165 13.81 20.16 23.48
CA HIS A 165 12.83 21.23 23.28
C HIS A 165 12.48 21.50 21.80
N THR A 166 13.35 21.15 20.84
CA THR A 166 13.05 21.35 19.41
C THR A 166 11.94 20.42 18.90
N LEU A 167 11.56 19.39 19.67
CA LEU A 167 10.37 18.56 19.43
C LEU A 167 9.07 19.24 19.90
N GLU A 168 9.14 20.43 20.49
CA GLU A 168 7.95 21.19 20.90
C GLU A 168 7.09 21.56 19.69
N GLY A 169 5.79 21.28 19.78
CA GLY A 169 4.82 21.53 18.70
C GLY A 169 4.73 20.44 17.63
N SER A 170 5.68 19.49 17.56
CA SER A 170 5.66 18.42 16.57
C SER A 170 4.72 17.27 16.93
N ASN A 171 4.48 17.03 18.23
CA ASN A 171 3.87 15.81 18.77
C ASN A 171 4.64 14.53 18.37
N ILE A 172 5.96 14.63 18.25
CA ILE A 172 6.84 13.53 17.85
C ILE A 172 7.89 13.27 18.94
N GLY A 173 8.11 12.01 19.25
CA GLY A 173 9.25 11.49 20.00
C GLY A 173 10.12 10.62 19.09
N ILE A 174 11.35 10.36 19.51
CA ILE A 174 12.28 9.48 18.80
C ILE A 174 12.60 8.31 19.74
N PHE A 175 12.74 7.11 19.21
CA PHE A 175 13.20 5.96 19.98
C PHE A 175 14.26 5.18 19.21
N MET A 176 15.09 4.46 19.93
CA MET A 176 16.07 3.55 19.37
C MET A 176 16.14 2.28 20.21
N VAL A 177 16.22 1.14 19.53
CA VAL A 177 16.25 -0.18 20.14
C VAL A 177 17.34 -1.01 19.49
N ASN A 178 18.09 -1.71 20.33
CA ASN A 178 19.04 -2.73 19.94
C ASN A 178 18.66 -4.03 20.64
N LEU A 179 18.37 -5.07 19.87
CA LEU A 179 18.15 -6.41 20.36
C LEU A 179 19.34 -7.28 19.96
N THR A 180 19.99 -7.90 20.94
CA THR A 180 21.02 -8.89 20.68
C THR A 180 20.41 -10.16 20.11
N LYS A 181 21.23 -11.07 19.57
CA LYS A 181 20.78 -12.33 19.00
C LYS A 181 19.88 -13.12 19.96
N GLY A 182 18.84 -13.76 19.45
CA GLY A 182 17.90 -14.56 20.24
C GLY A 182 17.22 -13.79 21.36
N SER A 183 17.03 -12.48 21.20
CA SER A 183 16.34 -11.62 22.16
C SER A 183 15.03 -11.08 21.59
N MET A 184 14.18 -10.55 22.47
CA MET A 184 12.98 -9.82 22.07
C MET A 184 12.77 -8.59 22.95
N MET A 185 12.19 -7.56 22.37
CA MET A 185 11.41 -6.63 23.18
C MET A 185 10.08 -7.34 23.51
N GLY A 186 9.89 -7.61 24.80
CA GLY A 186 8.81 -8.45 25.29
C GLY A 186 7.43 -7.93 24.87
N PRO A 187 6.40 -8.80 24.86
CA PRO A 187 5.09 -8.41 24.37
C PRO A 187 4.53 -7.20 25.13
N HIS A 188 4.15 -6.15 24.41
CA HIS A 188 3.70 -4.88 25.00
C HIS A 188 2.79 -4.11 24.05
N TRP A 189 2.09 -3.09 24.54
CA TRP A 189 1.39 -2.13 23.69
C TRP A 189 1.68 -0.69 24.10
N ASN A 190 1.51 0.22 23.14
CA ASN A 190 1.66 1.65 23.36
C ASN A 190 0.30 2.33 23.57
N PRO A 191 0.01 2.87 24.76
CA PRO A 191 -1.29 3.47 25.04
C PRO A 191 -1.46 4.86 24.40
N THR A 192 -0.35 5.57 24.14
CA THR A 192 -0.41 6.99 23.71
C THR A 192 0.13 7.26 22.32
N ALA A 193 0.88 6.30 21.74
CA ALA A 193 1.67 6.53 20.55
C ALA A 193 1.53 5.43 19.51
N THR A 194 1.50 5.84 18.25
CA THR A 194 1.84 5.01 17.11
C THR A 194 3.35 5.10 16.92
N GLU A 195 3.99 3.97 16.64
CA GLU A 195 5.42 3.92 16.33
C GLU A 195 5.63 3.70 14.84
N VAL A 196 6.59 4.43 14.26
CA VAL A 196 7.07 4.24 12.90
C VAL A 196 8.58 3.99 12.99
N ALA A 197 8.97 2.74 12.78
CA ALA A 197 10.33 2.27 12.94
C ALA A 197 11.02 1.99 11.60
N ILE A 198 12.33 2.15 11.60
CA ILE A 198 13.23 1.97 10.48
C ILE A 198 14.35 1.05 10.96
N VAL A 199 14.56 -0.07 10.27
CA VAL A 199 15.64 -1.00 10.62
C VAL A 199 16.97 -0.46 10.10
N LEU A 200 17.88 -0.19 11.03
CA LEU A 200 19.21 0.35 10.74
C LEU A 200 20.24 -0.74 10.46
N GLN A 201 20.12 -1.88 11.14
CA GLN A 201 21.06 -2.99 11.01
C GLN A 201 20.36 -4.32 11.32
N GLY A 202 20.75 -5.35 10.58
CA GLY A 202 20.34 -6.72 10.83
C GLY A 202 18.91 -7.02 10.40
N GLN A 203 18.29 -8.00 11.04
CA GLN A 203 16.95 -8.48 10.70
C GLN A 203 16.25 -9.13 11.89
N GLY A 204 14.91 -9.17 11.82
CA GLY A 204 14.07 -9.72 12.88
C GLY A 204 12.65 -9.97 12.41
N MET A 205 11.84 -10.50 13.31
CA MET A 205 10.41 -10.67 13.15
C MET A 205 9.67 -9.65 14.01
N VAL A 206 8.55 -9.16 13.48
CA VAL A 206 7.61 -8.33 14.22
C VAL A 206 6.26 -9.04 14.25
N ARG A 207 5.76 -9.28 15.46
CA ARG A 207 4.41 -9.78 15.70
C ARG A 207 3.54 -8.63 16.16
N VAL A 208 2.39 -8.43 15.52
CA VAL A 208 1.38 -7.44 15.92
C VAL A 208 0.04 -8.15 16.09
N VAL A 209 -0.58 -7.94 17.24
CA VAL A 209 -1.92 -8.42 17.55
C VAL A 209 -2.91 -7.27 17.37
N CYS A 210 -4.02 -7.55 16.71
CA CYS A 210 -5.08 -6.59 16.51
C CYS A 210 -5.76 -6.27 17.86
N SER A 211 -5.98 -4.99 18.14
CA SER A 211 -6.62 -4.53 19.39
C SER A 211 -8.15 -4.62 19.39
N SER A 212 -8.81 -4.72 18.23
CA SER A 212 -10.27 -4.62 18.14
C SER A 212 -10.97 -5.95 18.38
N THR A 213 -11.93 -5.96 19.31
CA THR A 213 -12.91 -7.04 19.52
C THR A 213 -14.27 -6.77 18.85
N ALA A 214 -14.41 -5.66 18.10
CA ALA A 214 -15.68 -5.22 17.53
C ALA A 214 -15.66 -5.26 16.00
N MET A 215 -16.55 -6.08 15.43
CA MET A 215 -17.18 -6.02 14.09
C MET A 215 -16.63 -5.08 12.99
N GLU A 216 -15.33 -5.08 12.73
CA GLU A 216 -14.77 -4.57 11.48
C GLU A 216 -13.81 -5.61 10.90
N SER A 217 -14.13 -6.06 9.69
CA SER A 217 -13.41 -7.03 8.86
C SER A 217 -11.98 -6.60 8.45
N GLU A 218 -11.40 -5.58 9.08
CA GLU A 218 -10.21 -4.88 8.58
C GLU A 218 -8.95 -5.06 9.44
N CYS A 219 -9.07 -5.36 10.73
CA CYS A 219 -7.89 -5.48 11.59
C CYS A 219 -7.51 -6.95 11.79
N LYS A 220 -6.42 -7.37 11.13
CA LYS A 220 -5.88 -8.74 11.21
C LYS A 220 -4.61 -8.75 12.05
N ASN A 221 -4.39 -9.84 12.77
CA ASN A 221 -3.10 -10.10 13.39
C ASN A 221 -2.04 -10.20 12.30
N MET A 222 -0.89 -9.55 12.49
CA MET A 222 0.17 -9.48 11.49
C MET A 222 1.45 -10.15 12.00
N ARG A 223 2.17 -10.77 11.08
CA ARG A 223 3.55 -11.25 11.25
C ARG A 223 4.31 -10.82 10.02
N PHE A 224 5.48 -10.23 10.23
CA PHE A 224 6.31 -9.84 9.10
C PHE A 224 7.78 -9.82 9.50
N ARG A 225 8.62 -10.25 8.56
CA ARG A 225 10.07 -10.13 8.65
C ARG A 225 10.48 -8.72 8.26
N VAL A 226 11.43 -8.16 8.99
CA VAL A 226 12.04 -6.88 8.70
C VAL A 226 13.55 -7.03 8.59
N LYS A 227 14.17 -6.32 7.67
CA LYS A 227 15.63 -6.25 7.46
C LYS A 227 16.09 -4.81 7.29
N GLN A 228 17.39 -4.58 7.35
CA GLN A 228 18.00 -3.26 7.15
C GLN A 228 17.39 -2.50 5.97
N GLY A 229 16.94 -1.27 6.23
CA GLY A 229 16.28 -0.39 5.28
C GLY A 229 14.75 -0.46 5.30
N ASP A 230 14.15 -1.52 5.86
CA ASP A 230 12.70 -1.65 5.96
C ASP A 230 12.10 -0.66 6.95
N VAL A 231 10.88 -0.21 6.65
CA VAL A 231 10.07 0.68 7.48
C VAL A 231 8.82 -0.07 7.90
N PHE A 232 8.49 -0.06 9.19
CA PHE A 232 7.24 -0.64 9.70
C PHE A 232 6.56 0.31 10.66
N ALA A 233 5.23 0.21 10.76
CA ALA A 233 4.43 1.05 11.64
C ALA A 233 3.51 0.19 12.51
N ILE A 234 3.44 0.52 13.80
CA ILE A 234 2.58 -0.17 14.75
C ILE A 234 1.68 0.86 15.41
N PRO A 235 0.35 0.81 15.14
CA PRO A 235 -0.57 1.77 15.72
C PRO A 235 -0.65 1.65 17.24
N ARG A 236 -1.09 2.74 17.89
CA ARG A 236 -1.44 2.70 19.32
C ARG A 236 -2.39 1.54 19.65
N PHE A 237 -2.32 1.08 20.89
CA PHE A 237 -3.12 -0.02 21.44
C PHE A 237 -2.91 -1.40 20.82
N HIS A 238 -2.08 -1.57 19.80
CA HIS A 238 -1.81 -2.89 19.23
C HIS A 238 -0.70 -3.58 20.04
N PRO A 239 -0.98 -4.73 20.68
CA PRO A 239 0.08 -5.50 21.32
C PRO A 239 1.07 -6.01 20.28
N MET A 240 2.35 -5.94 20.60
CA MET A 240 3.43 -6.27 19.69
C MET A 240 4.60 -6.91 20.40
N ALA A 241 5.40 -7.66 19.63
CA ALA A 241 6.72 -8.11 20.02
C ALA A 241 7.67 -7.94 18.82
N GLN A 242 8.84 -7.36 19.07
CA GLN A 242 9.94 -7.30 18.10
C GLN A 242 11.01 -8.29 18.53
N ILE A 243 11.39 -9.19 17.63
CA ILE A 243 12.14 -10.41 17.95
C ILE A 243 13.32 -10.52 17.00
N SER A 244 14.52 -10.71 17.54
CA SER A 244 15.72 -10.99 16.76
C SER A 244 15.89 -12.49 16.52
N PHE A 245 16.51 -12.86 15.41
CA PHE A 245 16.89 -14.26 15.13
C PHE A 245 18.02 -14.74 16.04
N ILE A 246 18.19 -16.06 16.17
CA ILE A 246 19.28 -16.65 16.95
C ILE A 246 20.67 -16.30 16.37
N ASN A 247 20.74 -16.03 15.07
CA ASN A 247 21.99 -15.78 14.36
C ASN A 247 22.23 -14.31 14.05
N ASP A 248 21.22 -13.45 14.21
CA ASP A 248 21.27 -12.02 13.85
C ASP A 248 20.72 -11.13 14.97
N SER A 249 21.39 -10.01 15.22
CA SER A 249 20.83 -8.91 16.01
C SER A 249 19.98 -8.00 15.14
N ILE A 250 19.12 -7.19 15.75
CA ILE A 250 18.38 -6.13 15.05
C ILE A 250 18.54 -4.80 15.79
N VAL A 251 18.87 -3.76 15.03
CA VAL A 251 18.89 -2.38 15.52
C VAL A 251 17.90 -1.58 14.69
N PHE A 252 16.98 -0.92 15.35
CA PHE A 252 16.02 -0.05 14.69
C PHE A 252 15.86 1.25 15.46
N MET A 253 15.57 2.32 14.73
CA MET A 253 15.18 3.61 15.29
C MET A 253 13.80 3.98 14.76
N GLY A 254 13.09 4.84 15.45
CA GLY A 254 11.79 5.25 14.96
C GLY A 254 11.28 6.53 15.59
N PHE A 255 10.10 6.90 15.10
CA PHE A 255 9.36 8.05 15.54
C PHE A 255 8.08 7.58 16.24
N SER A 256 7.79 8.20 17.38
CA SER A 256 6.57 8.01 18.14
C SER A 256 5.67 9.21 17.94
N THR A 257 4.37 9.01 17.70
CA THR A 257 3.40 10.12 17.54
C THR A 257 2.98 10.76 18.86
N SER A 258 3.88 10.84 19.84
CA SER A 258 3.68 11.50 21.13
C SER A 258 4.87 12.41 21.42
N LYS A 259 4.60 13.65 21.84
CA LYS A 259 5.64 14.57 22.36
C LYS A 259 6.11 14.22 23.77
N TRP A 260 5.31 13.45 24.51
CA TRP A 260 5.58 13.08 25.90
C TRP A 260 6.03 11.63 25.98
N ARG A 261 6.65 11.28 27.10
CA ARG A 261 7.10 9.90 27.36
C ARG A 261 5.92 8.95 27.18
N ASN A 262 6.05 8.07 26.21
CA ASN A 262 5.14 6.93 26.07
C ASN A 262 5.61 5.88 27.08
N TYR A 263 4.69 5.34 27.87
CA TYR A 263 4.97 4.26 28.81
C TYR A 263 4.40 2.97 28.24
N PRO A 264 5.22 2.14 27.55
CA PRO A 264 4.78 0.85 27.05
C PRO A 264 4.20 0.00 28.18
N GLN A 265 3.05 -0.59 27.95
CA GLN A 265 2.42 -1.50 28.90
C GLN A 265 2.86 -2.93 28.57
N LEU A 266 3.65 -3.52 29.45
CA LEU A 266 4.22 -4.86 29.23
C LEU A 266 3.21 -5.95 29.59
N LEU A 267 3.14 -7.01 28.79
CA LEU A 267 2.32 -8.19 29.05
C LEU A 267 3.10 -9.29 29.79
N ALA A 268 4.43 -9.25 29.75
CA ALA A 268 5.31 -10.23 30.40
C ALA A 268 6.49 -9.56 31.10
N GLY A 269 7.05 -10.26 32.08
CA GLY A 269 8.18 -9.79 32.90
C GLY A 269 7.77 -9.18 34.23
N LYS A 270 8.76 -8.79 35.02
CA LYS A 270 8.58 -8.33 36.41
C LYS A 270 7.76 -7.04 36.54
N SER A 271 7.70 -6.23 35.48
CA SER A 271 6.97 -4.96 35.44
C SER A 271 5.74 -5.02 34.53
N SER A 272 5.14 -6.19 34.35
CA SER A 272 4.00 -6.39 33.46
C SER A 272 2.66 -6.08 34.12
N VAL A 273 1.64 -5.77 33.31
CA VAL A 273 0.28 -5.52 33.77
C VAL A 273 -0.29 -6.70 34.58
N PRO A 274 -0.10 -7.98 34.19
CA PRO A 274 -0.49 -9.11 35.02
C PRO A 274 0.09 -9.10 36.45
N GLN A 275 1.30 -8.57 36.67
CA GLN A 275 1.89 -8.47 38.02
C GLN A 275 1.16 -7.48 38.94
N THR A 276 0.30 -6.62 38.38
CA THR A 276 -0.47 -5.62 39.14
C THR A 276 -1.86 -6.10 39.53
N LEU A 277 -2.28 -7.27 39.03
CA LEU A 277 -3.60 -7.85 39.25
C LEU A 277 -3.52 -8.92 40.36
N ASP A 278 -4.63 -9.13 41.05
CA ASP A 278 -4.75 -10.17 42.07
C ASP A 278 -4.63 -11.58 41.46
N GLU A 279 -3.89 -12.47 42.11
CA GLU A 279 -3.63 -13.82 41.59
C GLU A 279 -4.91 -14.65 41.46
N GLU A 280 -5.87 -14.50 42.38
CA GLU A 280 -7.15 -15.22 42.33
C GLU A 280 -8.01 -14.69 41.17
N VAL A 281 -8.02 -13.37 40.96
CA VAL A 281 -8.70 -12.75 39.81
C VAL A 281 -8.11 -13.26 38.50
N LEU A 282 -6.79 -13.36 38.39
CA LEU A 282 -6.13 -13.95 37.23
C LEU A 282 -6.48 -15.43 37.07
N ALA A 283 -6.47 -16.21 38.15
CA ALA A 283 -6.78 -17.63 38.11
C ALA A 283 -8.20 -17.87 37.59
N VAL A 284 -9.17 -17.10 38.07
CA VAL A 284 -10.55 -17.11 37.56
C VAL A 284 -10.61 -16.66 36.10
N SER A 285 -9.89 -15.59 35.73
CA SER A 285 -9.91 -15.05 34.36
C SER A 285 -9.33 -16.01 33.32
N PHE A 286 -8.26 -16.71 33.67
CA PHE A 286 -7.63 -17.74 32.82
C PHE A 286 -8.29 -19.12 32.97
N ASN A 287 -9.22 -19.28 33.92
CA ASN A 287 -9.85 -20.55 34.27
C ASN A 287 -8.83 -21.67 34.59
N VAL A 288 -7.85 -21.34 35.45
CA VAL A 288 -6.77 -22.24 35.90
C VAL A 288 -6.58 -22.13 37.42
N GLY A 289 -5.78 -23.02 38.02
CA GLY A 289 -5.47 -22.94 39.46
C GLY A 289 -4.47 -21.84 39.82
N ASN A 290 -4.53 -21.34 41.06
CA ASN A 290 -3.62 -20.32 41.58
C ASN A 290 -2.14 -20.71 41.43
N THR A 291 -1.81 -21.99 41.62
CA THR A 291 -0.44 -22.49 41.46
C THR A 291 0.10 -22.25 40.05
N THR A 292 -0.75 -22.37 39.02
CA THR A 292 -0.39 -22.11 37.62
C THR A 292 -0.16 -20.61 37.38
N ILE A 293 -1.00 -19.74 37.93
CA ILE A 293 -0.83 -18.29 37.84
C ILE A 293 0.42 -17.83 38.57
N HIS A 294 0.64 -18.31 39.79
CA HIS A 294 1.84 -18.00 40.55
C HIS A 294 3.10 -18.41 39.79
N GLN A 295 3.10 -19.61 39.17
CA GLN A 295 4.21 -20.03 38.30
C GLN A 295 4.38 -19.12 37.08
N LEU A 296 3.29 -18.73 36.40
CA LEU A 296 3.32 -17.82 35.26
C LEU A 296 3.95 -16.46 35.64
N LEU A 297 3.54 -15.87 36.76
CA LEU A 297 4.04 -14.58 37.23
C LEU A 297 5.48 -14.64 37.77
N ALA A 298 5.87 -15.74 38.42
CA ALA A 298 7.20 -15.89 39.00
C ALA A 298 8.30 -16.25 37.98
N SER A 299 7.95 -16.78 36.81
CA SER A 299 8.92 -17.38 35.87
C SER A 299 9.84 -16.37 35.16
N GLN A 300 9.40 -15.12 34.97
CA GLN A 300 10.18 -14.11 34.24
C GLN A 300 10.54 -12.93 35.12
N ASN A 301 11.80 -12.90 35.60
CA ASN A 301 12.29 -11.86 36.51
C ASN A 301 12.86 -10.61 35.81
N LYS A 302 13.14 -10.69 34.50
CA LYS A 302 13.59 -9.55 33.69
C LYS A 302 12.38 -8.72 33.24
N SER A 303 12.63 -7.46 32.90
CA SER A 303 11.64 -6.54 32.33
C SER A 303 12.06 -6.03 30.96
N ILE A 304 11.06 -5.79 30.11
CA ILE A 304 11.15 -5.10 28.81
C ILE A 304 11.91 -5.87 27.71
N ILE A 305 13.22 -6.12 27.86
CA ILE A 305 14.01 -6.87 26.86
C ILE A 305 14.37 -8.24 27.42
N LEU A 306 13.84 -9.28 26.78
CA LEU A 306 13.82 -10.65 27.25
C LEU A 306 14.63 -11.56 26.31
N GLU A 307 15.09 -12.69 26.83
CA GLU A 307 15.66 -13.75 26.01
C GLU A 307 14.52 -14.49 25.30
N CYS A 308 14.69 -14.80 24.02
CA CYS A 308 13.73 -15.51 23.20
C CYS A 308 14.47 -16.32 22.13
N THR A 309 15.10 -17.41 22.56
CA THR A 309 15.83 -18.32 21.68
C THR A 309 14.87 -18.99 20.70
N SER A 310 15.18 -18.89 19.41
CA SER A 310 14.40 -19.49 18.31
C SER A 310 12.98 -18.93 18.07
N CYS A 311 12.58 -17.87 18.76
CA CYS A 311 11.23 -17.30 18.63
C CYS A 311 10.99 -16.64 17.26
N ALA A 312 12.01 -16.00 16.69
CA ALA A 312 11.88 -15.37 15.37
C ALA A 312 11.77 -16.43 14.27
N GLU A 313 12.51 -17.52 14.38
CA GLU A 313 12.46 -18.66 13.49
C GLU A 313 11.08 -19.32 13.49
N GLU A 314 10.48 -19.48 14.67
CA GLU A 314 9.11 -19.99 14.80
C GLU A 314 8.09 -19.04 14.17
N GLU A 315 8.16 -17.75 14.47
CA GLU A 315 7.27 -16.74 13.87
C GLU A 315 7.43 -16.67 12.34
N GLN A 316 8.66 -16.86 11.83
CA GLN A 316 8.91 -16.93 10.39
C GLN A 316 8.29 -18.19 9.78
N ARG A 317 8.43 -19.36 10.41
CA ARG A 317 7.83 -20.61 9.93
C ARG A 317 6.31 -20.48 9.85
N ILE A 318 5.67 -19.99 10.91
CA ILE A 318 4.22 -19.77 10.94
C ILE A 318 3.79 -18.80 9.82
N MET A 319 4.56 -17.72 9.61
CA MET A 319 4.28 -16.76 8.54
C MET A 319 4.35 -17.42 7.14
N GLU A 320 5.37 -18.25 6.89
CA GLU A 320 5.54 -18.97 5.62
C GLU A 320 4.41 -19.99 5.40
N GLU A 321 4.02 -20.74 6.43
CA GLU A 321 2.88 -21.67 6.40
C GLU A 321 1.54 -20.95 6.13
N GLU A 322 1.30 -19.80 6.78
CA GLU A 322 0.11 -18.97 6.53
C GLU A 322 0.06 -18.44 5.10
N GLU A 323 1.19 -18.04 4.52
CA GLU A 323 1.29 -17.51 3.16
C GLU A 323 1.07 -18.63 2.12
N GLU A 324 1.69 -19.80 2.31
CA GLU A 324 1.44 -20.96 1.46
C GLU A 324 -0.04 -21.40 1.48
N ALA A 325 -0.67 -21.38 2.67
CA ALA A 325 -2.08 -21.73 2.80
C ALA A 325 -2.98 -20.75 2.02
N ARG A 326 -2.69 -19.44 2.07
CA ARG A 326 -3.42 -18.42 1.29
C ARG A 326 -3.25 -18.63 -0.21
N GLN A 327 -2.02 -18.89 -0.69
CA GLN A 327 -1.76 -19.13 -2.10
C GLN A 327 -2.53 -20.37 -2.62
N ARG A 328 -2.58 -21.45 -1.83
CA ARG A 328 -3.38 -22.64 -2.16
C ARG A 328 -4.88 -22.35 -2.18
N GLU A 329 -5.38 -21.52 -1.27
CA GLU A 329 -6.80 -21.12 -1.25
C GLU A 329 -7.15 -20.24 -2.46
N GLU A 330 -6.30 -19.28 -2.83
CA GLU A 330 -6.47 -18.44 -4.00
C GLU A 330 -6.43 -19.25 -5.31
N GLU A 331 -5.50 -20.20 -5.43
CA GLU A 331 -5.43 -21.11 -6.58
C GLU A 331 -6.70 -21.97 -6.69
N ARG A 332 -7.22 -22.48 -5.57
CA ARG A 332 -8.48 -23.24 -5.55
C ARG A 332 -9.66 -22.39 -5.97
N LYS A 333 -9.78 -21.15 -5.47
CA LYS A 333 -10.84 -20.21 -5.87
C LYS A 333 -10.79 -19.91 -7.36
N ARG A 334 -9.60 -19.70 -7.90
CA ARG A 334 -9.40 -19.47 -9.33
C ARG A 334 -9.82 -20.67 -10.18
N LYS A 335 -9.48 -21.90 -9.75
CA LYS A 335 -9.93 -23.13 -10.43
C LYS A 335 -11.45 -23.30 -10.37
N GLU A 336 -12.06 -23.05 -9.20
CA GLU A 336 -13.52 -23.10 -9.03
C GLU A 336 -14.23 -22.02 -9.89
N GLU A 337 -13.61 -20.86 -10.10
CA GLU A 337 -14.11 -19.80 -10.99
C GLU A 337 -13.98 -20.18 -12.48
N GLU A 338 -12.81 -20.68 -12.90
CA GLU A 338 -12.58 -21.17 -14.26
C GLU A 338 -13.55 -22.33 -14.63
N GLU A 339 -13.79 -23.28 -13.72
CA GLU A 339 -14.77 -24.37 -13.93
C GLU A 339 -16.21 -23.86 -14.08
N ARG A 340 -16.59 -22.81 -13.32
CA ARG A 340 -17.93 -22.19 -13.44
C ARG A 340 -18.09 -21.47 -14.77
N GLU A 341 -17.07 -20.75 -15.23
CA GLU A 341 -17.08 -20.08 -16.52
C GLU A 341 -17.21 -21.09 -17.68
N GLU A 342 -16.46 -22.20 -17.62
CA GLU A 342 -16.59 -23.29 -18.61
C GLU A 342 -17.99 -23.93 -18.59
N GLU A 343 -18.57 -24.16 -17.40
CA GLU A 343 -19.93 -24.72 -17.29
C GLU A 343 -21.00 -23.76 -17.85
N GLU A 344 -20.87 -22.46 -17.57
CA GLU A 344 -21.75 -21.43 -18.13
C GLU A 344 -21.62 -21.32 -19.65
N GLU A 345 -20.40 -21.41 -20.19
CA GLU A 345 -20.16 -21.42 -21.63
C GLU A 345 -20.80 -22.65 -22.28
N ARG A 346 -20.62 -23.85 -21.72
CA ARG A 346 -21.27 -25.08 -22.20
C ARG A 346 -22.80 -24.96 -22.20
N LYS A 347 -23.39 -24.45 -21.11
CA LYS A 347 -24.85 -24.20 -21.03
C LYS A 347 -25.34 -23.16 -22.04
N ARG A 348 -24.49 -22.19 -22.40
CA ARG A 348 -24.80 -21.18 -23.42
C ARG A 348 -24.73 -21.76 -24.83
N GLU A 349 -23.74 -22.61 -25.11
CA GLU A 349 -23.65 -23.35 -26.36
C GLU A 349 -24.82 -24.31 -26.55
N GLU A 350 -25.20 -25.06 -25.50
CA GLU A 350 -26.33 -25.98 -25.53
C GLU A 350 -27.64 -25.24 -25.84
N ARG A 351 -27.91 -24.12 -25.16
CA ARG A 351 -29.08 -23.27 -25.45
C ARG A 351 -29.10 -22.77 -26.89
N LYS A 352 -27.96 -22.35 -27.45
CA LYS A 352 -27.87 -21.95 -28.86
C LYS A 352 -28.22 -23.11 -29.80
N ARG A 353 -27.74 -24.33 -29.52
CA ARG A 353 -28.05 -25.52 -30.32
C ARG A 353 -29.55 -25.87 -30.25
N GLU A 354 -30.15 -25.81 -29.06
CA GLU A 354 -31.58 -26.03 -28.88
C GLU A 354 -32.44 -24.98 -29.61
N GLU A 355 -32.05 -23.70 -29.57
CA GLU A 355 -32.70 -22.62 -30.31
C GLU A 355 -32.61 -22.83 -31.83
N GLU A 356 -31.42 -23.19 -32.35
CA GLU A 356 -31.22 -23.49 -33.77
C GLU A 356 -32.04 -24.72 -34.22
N GLU A 357 -32.09 -25.77 -33.41
CA GLU A 357 -32.95 -26.93 -33.68
C GLU A 357 -34.43 -26.58 -33.65
N GLY A 358 -34.85 -25.76 -32.69
CA GLY A 358 -36.20 -25.23 -32.61
C GLY A 358 -36.59 -24.46 -33.87
N TRP A 359 -35.70 -23.59 -34.36
CA TRP A 359 -35.91 -22.81 -35.57
C TRP A 359 -36.02 -23.70 -36.82
N LYS A 360 -35.16 -24.72 -36.95
CA LYS A 360 -35.23 -25.72 -38.04
C LYS A 360 -36.56 -26.48 -38.03
N ARG A 361 -37.01 -26.95 -36.86
CA ARG A 361 -38.29 -27.66 -36.71
C ARG A 361 -39.48 -26.77 -37.07
N GLU A 362 -39.44 -25.49 -36.70
CA GLU A 362 -40.48 -24.53 -37.04
C GLU A 362 -40.52 -24.21 -38.54
N GLU A 363 -39.35 -24.08 -39.17
CA GLU A 363 -39.22 -23.89 -40.61
C GLU A 363 -39.74 -25.10 -41.40
N GLU A 364 -39.45 -26.33 -40.95
CA GLU A 364 -40.00 -27.56 -41.52
C GLU A 364 -41.52 -27.62 -41.41
N LYS A 365 -42.08 -27.29 -40.23
CA LYS A 365 -43.54 -27.19 -40.04
C LYS A 365 -44.17 -26.19 -41.01
N LYS A 366 -43.56 -25.00 -41.18
CA LYS A 366 -44.03 -23.98 -42.15
C LYS A 366 -43.98 -24.50 -43.59
N LYS A 367 -42.92 -25.23 -43.97
CA LYS A 367 -42.82 -25.89 -45.29
C LYS A 367 -43.88 -26.95 -45.49
N GLU A 368 -44.15 -27.78 -44.48
CA GLU A 368 -45.15 -28.84 -44.52
C GLU A 368 -46.59 -28.27 -44.60
N GLU A 369 -46.89 -27.24 -43.81
CA GLU A 369 -48.16 -26.50 -43.90
C GLU A 369 -48.32 -25.83 -45.26
N GLY A 370 -47.25 -25.25 -45.81
CA GLY A 370 -47.22 -24.72 -47.17
C GLY A 370 -47.59 -25.78 -48.20
N ARG A 371 -46.96 -26.96 -48.14
CA ARG A 371 -47.29 -28.12 -48.99
C ARG A 371 -48.74 -28.58 -48.84
N LYS A 372 -49.28 -28.66 -47.61
CA LYS A 372 -50.69 -29.04 -47.36
C LYS A 372 -51.66 -28.01 -47.94
N LYS A 373 -51.37 -26.71 -47.79
CA LYS A 373 -52.15 -25.61 -48.40
C LYS A 373 -52.12 -25.64 -49.92
N GLU A 374 -50.97 -25.98 -50.51
CA GLU A 374 -50.82 -26.10 -51.96
C GLU A 374 -51.57 -27.31 -52.51
N LYS A 375 -51.52 -28.46 -51.82
CA LYS A 375 -52.28 -29.67 -52.15
C LYS A 375 -53.78 -29.44 -52.10
N THR A 376 -54.28 -28.79 -51.04
CA THR A 376 -55.71 -28.42 -50.92
C THR A 376 -56.14 -27.38 -51.96
N ARG A 377 -55.27 -26.42 -52.33
CA ARG A 377 -55.51 -25.50 -53.47
C ARG A 377 -55.58 -26.24 -54.80
N GLY A 378 -54.72 -27.23 -55.01
CA GLY A 378 -54.74 -28.12 -56.17
C GLY A 378 -56.06 -28.88 -56.25
N GLU A 379 -56.47 -29.55 -55.18
CA GLU A 379 -57.72 -30.30 -55.10
C GLU A 379 -58.97 -29.42 -55.30
N THR A 380 -59.00 -28.21 -54.72
CA THR A 380 -60.10 -27.26 -54.95
C THR A 380 -60.17 -26.74 -56.38
N LYS A 381 -59.02 -26.51 -57.03
CA LYS A 381 -58.97 -26.20 -58.48
C LYS A 381 -59.50 -27.36 -59.31
N THR A 382 -59.10 -28.60 -59.02
CA THR A 382 -59.59 -29.79 -59.72
C THR A 382 -61.10 -29.98 -59.51
N ARG A 383 -61.59 -29.78 -58.27
CA ARG A 383 -63.04 -29.84 -57.96
C ARG A 383 -63.85 -28.75 -58.68
N ARG A 384 -63.30 -27.54 -58.81
CA ARG A 384 -63.91 -26.45 -59.61
C ARG A 384 -63.95 -26.80 -61.09
N SER A 385 -62.86 -27.31 -61.65
CA SER A 385 -62.80 -27.79 -63.04
C SER A 385 -63.82 -28.90 -63.32
N CYS A 386 -63.95 -29.89 -62.43
CA CYS A 386 -64.95 -30.95 -62.57
C CYS A 386 -66.39 -30.42 -62.47
N LYS A 387 -66.67 -29.43 -61.60
CA LYS A 387 -67.99 -28.78 -61.51
C LYS A 387 -68.31 -27.96 -62.78
N GLU A 388 -67.34 -27.28 -63.35
CA GLU A 388 -67.49 -26.55 -64.61
C GLU A 388 -67.71 -27.50 -65.80
N GLY A 389 -67.01 -28.64 -65.84
CA GLY A 389 -67.23 -29.71 -66.82
C GLY A 389 -68.63 -30.33 -66.71
N ALA A 390 -69.09 -30.63 -65.49
CA ALA A 390 -70.45 -31.14 -65.25
C ALA A 390 -71.54 -30.11 -65.59
N GLY A 391 -71.29 -28.82 -65.33
CA GLY A 391 -72.18 -27.72 -65.72
C GLY A 391 -72.29 -27.54 -67.23
N ARG A 392 -71.19 -27.68 -67.97
CA ARG A 392 -71.17 -27.68 -69.45
C ARG A 392 -71.91 -28.89 -70.03
N SER A 393 -71.73 -30.09 -69.44
CA SER A 393 -72.46 -31.30 -69.84
C SER A 393 -73.97 -31.20 -69.60
N LYS A 394 -74.41 -30.68 -68.44
CA LYS A 394 -75.83 -30.42 -68.15
C LYS A 394 -76.45 -29.37 -69.08
N LYS A 395 -75.71 -28.31 -69.44
CA LYS A 395 -76.16 -27.31 -70.44
C LYS A 395 -76.26 -27.92 -71.86
N ALA A 396 -75.37 -28.84 -72.23
CA ALA A 396 -75.43 -29.56 -73.50
C ALA A 396 -76.62 -30.54 -73.55
N ALA A 397 -76.91 -31.24 -72.44
CA ALA A 397 -78.08 -32.11 -72.31
C ALA A 397 -79.41 -31.33 -72.37
N LYS A 398 -79.50 -30.16 -71.70
CA LYS A 398 -80.66 -29.26 -71.80
C LYS A 398 -80.84 -28.70 -73.21
N ARG A 399 -79.76 -28.37 -73.93
CA ARG A 399 -79.82 -27.94 -75.34
C ARG A 399 -80.26 -29.07 -76.27
N LYS A 400 -79.85 -30.32 -76.03
CA LYS A 400 -80.36 -31.49 -76.77
C LYS A 400 -81.85 -31.72 -76.51
N ALA A 401 -82.30 -31.73 -75.26
CA ALA A 401 -83.72 -31.90 -74.91
C ALA A 401 -84.63 -30.82 -75.52
N LYS A 402 -84.18 -29.56 -75.51
CA LYS A 402 -84.90 -28.44 -76.14
C LYS A 402 -84.96 -28.51 -77.68
N LYS A 403 -84.03 -29.25 -78.30
CA LYS A 403 -84.01 -29.52 -79.75
C LYS A 403 -84.95 -30.68 -80.10
N THR A 404 -85.05 -31.70 -79.24
CA THR A 404 -85.98 -32.82 -79.40
C THR A 404 -87.44 -32.41 -79.21
N GLU A 405 -87.72 -31.44 -78.34
CA GLU A 405 -89.08 -30.94 -78.10
C GLU A 405 -89.58 -29.98 -79.21
N ARG A 406 -88.66 -29.27 -79.89
CA ARG A 406 -88.98 -28.50 -81.10
C ARG A 406 -89.22 -29.36 -82.34
N SER A 407 -88.71 -30.60 -82.35
CA SER A 407 -88.90 -31.56 -83.45
C SER A 407 -90.19 -32.39 -83.33
N ARG A 408 -90.92 -32.31 -82.21
CA ARG A 408 -92.20 -33.02 -81.98
C ARG A 408 -93.43 -32.12 -82.11
N ARG A 409 -93.24 -30.86 -82.52
CA ARG A 409 -94.31 -29.86 -82.73
C ARG A 409 -94.28 -29.25 -84.14
N SER A 410 -93.70 -29.96 -85.12
CA SER A 410 -93.79 -29.60 -86.53
C SER A 410 -94.08 -30.81 -87.38
#